data_AF-A0A924NEM8-F1
#
_entry.id   AF-A0A924NEM8-F1
#
_cell.length_a   1.000
_cell.length_b   1.000
_cell.length_c   1.000
_cell.angle_alpha   90.00
_cell.angle_beta   90.00
_cell.angle_gamma   90.00
#
_symmetry.space_group_name_H-M   'P 1'
#
loop_
_entity.id
_entity.type
_entity.pdbx_description
1 polymer ?
#
loop_
_entity_poly.entity_id
_entity_poly.type
_entity_poly.pdbx_seq_one_letter_code
_entity_poly.pdbx_strand_id
1 'polypeptide(L)' 'MAADLGTYQPYHAACADLLARAGKTPESLAAYGRAIAMAASSADAAFLTKRRNRLLV' A
#
# COMPACT_ATOMS: atom_id res chain seq x y z
N MET A 1 -23.13 -7.96 -4.07
CA MET A 1 -21.91 -7.73 -4.89
C MET A 1 -20.75 -7.48 -3.95
N ALA A 2 -19.86 -8.45 -3.76
CA ALA A 2 -18.56 -8.17 -3.17
C ALA A 2 -17.81 -7.36 -4.23
N ALA A 3 -17.73 -6.04 -4.05
CA ALA A 3 -16.82 -5.23 -4.85
C ALA A 3 -15.45 -5.93 -4.75
N ASP A 4 -14.87 -6.24 -5.90
CA ASP A 4 -13.67 -7.05 -6.02
C ASP A 4 -12.53 -6.34 -5.28
N LEU A 5 -12.37 -6.63 -3.98
CA LEU A 5 -11.43 -5.96 -3.07
C LEU A 5 -9.98 -6.12 -3.55
N GLY A 6 -9.73 -7.07 -4.45
CA GLY A 6 -8.47 -7.22 -5.16
C GLY A 6 -8.10 -6.01 -6.00
N THR A 7 -9.08 -5.27 -6.52
CA THR A 7 -8.92 -4.03 -7.33
C THR A 7 -8.95 -2.74 -6.50
N TYR A 8 -9.30 -2.82 -5.22
CA TYR A 8 -9.47 -1.65 -4.36
C TYR A 8 -8.13 -1.21 -3.74
N GLN A 9 -7.51 -0.18 -4.32
CA GLN A 9 -6.22 0.36 -3.86
C GLN A 9 -6.17 0.67 -2.34
N PRO A 10 -7.21 1.23 -1.70
CA PRO A 10 -7.18 1.51 -0.26
C PRO A 10 -7.09 0.25 0.61
N TYR A 11 -7.56 -0.90 0.14
CA TYR A 11 -7.40 -2.18 0.84
C TYR A 11 -5.91 -2.57 0.95
N HIS A 12 -5.18 -2.51 -0.17
CA HIS A 12 -3.74 -2.83 -0.18
C HIS A 12 -2.92 -1.83 0.64
N ALA A 13 -3.30 -0.54 0.64
CA ALA A 13 -2.67 0.48 1.48
C ALA A 13 -2.88 0.21 2.99
N ALA A 14 -4.09 -0.17 3.39
CA ALA A 14 -4.41 -0.50 4.78
C ALA A 14 -3.67 -1.78 5.24
N CYS A 15 -3.61 -2.82 4.39
CA CYS A 15 -2.80 -4.01 4.68
C CYS A 15 -1.32 -3.67 4.87
N ALA A 16 -0.77 -2.79 4.01
CA ALA A 16 0.62 -2.37 4.11
C ALA A 16 0.92 -1.67 5.46
N ASP A 17 0.00 -0.82 5.92
CA ASP A 17 0.12 -0.17 7.23
C ASP A 17 0.06 -1.13 8.41
N LEU A 18 -0.84 -2.12 8.36
CA LEU A 18 -0.96 -3.12 9.41
C LEU A 18 0.30 -3.99 9.48
N LEU A 19 0.85 -4.38 8.33
CA LEU A 19 2.10 -5.15 8.25
C LEU A 19 3.30 -4.35 8.78
N ALA A 20 3.36 -3.05 8.50
CA ALA A 20 4.40 -2.18 9.05
C ALA A 20 4.35 -2.12 10.58
N ARG A 21 3.16 -1.98 11.17
CA ARG A 21 2.97 -1.98 12.63
C ARG A 21 3.30 -3.34 13.26
N ALA A 22 3.12 -4.43 12.52
CA ALA A 22 3.49 -5.77 12.94
C ALA A 22 5.00 -6.07 12.81
N GLY A 23 5.83 -5.10 12.37
CA GLY A 23 7.27 -5.30 12.14
C GLY A 23 7.58 -6.12 10.87
N LYS A 24 6.58 -6.42 10.05
CA LYS A 24 6.70 -7.18 8.80
C LYS A 24 7.03 -6.26 7.63
N THR A 25 8.17 -5.57 7.73
CA THR A 25 8.64 -4.59 6.75
C THR A 25 8.66 -5.11 5.30
N PRO A 26 9.19 -6.30 4.97
CA PRO A 26 9.20 -6.78 3.58
C PRO A 26 7.78 -7.03 3.01
N GLU A 27 6.88 -7.59 3.82
CA GLU A 27 5.47 -7.80 3.42
C GLU A 27 4.75 -6.46 3.24
N SER A 28 5.02 -5.48 4.12
CA SER A 28 4.50 -4.12 4.01
C SER A 28 4.95 -3.42 2.73
N LEU A 29 6.24 -3.52 2.38
CA LEU A 29 6.79 -2.95 1.14
C LEU A 29 6.14 -3.55 -0.10
N ALA A 30 5.90 -4.87 -0.12
CA ALA A 30 5.22 -5.54 -1.22
C ALA A 30 3.76 -5.09 -1.37
N ALA A 31 3.03 -4.92 -0.26
CA ALA A 31 1.67 -4.41 -0.25
C ALA A 31 1.59 -2.95 -0.72
N TYR A 32 2.53 -2.10 -0.30
CA TYR A 32 2.66 -0.73 -0.81
C TYR A 32 2.94 -0.71 -2.32
N GLY A 33 3.80 -1.60 -2.82
CA GLY A 33 4.07 -1.72 -4.26
C GLY A 33 2.82 -2.05 -5.08
N ARG A 34 1.97 -2.97 -4.60
CA ARG A 34 0.68 -3.29 -5.23
C ARG A 34 -0.28 -2.10 -5.18
N ALA A 35 -0.39 -1.42 -4.04
CA ALA A 35 -1.24 -0.24 -3.90
C ALA A 35 -0.81 0.90 -4.85
N ILE A 36 0.51 1.11 -5.04
CA ILE A 36 1.05 2.11 -5.96
C ILE A 36 0.74 1.75 -7.41
N ALA A 37 0.90 0.47 -7.80
CA ALA A 37 0.60 0.00 -9.16
C ALA A 37 -0.89 0.15 -9.53
N MET A 38 -1.77 0.22 -8.53
CA MET A 38 -3.22 0.33 -8.69
C MET A 38 -3.76 1.73 -8.44
N ALA A 39 -2.90 2.70 -8.17
CA ALA A 39 -3.30 4.08 -7.94
C ALA A 39 -3.91 4.69 -9.21
N ALA A 40 -5.13 5.21 -9.11
CA ALA A 40 -5.82 5.86 -10.23
C ALA A 40 -5.26 7.25 -10.56
N SER A 41 -4.47 7.83 -9.66
CA SER A 41 -3.87 9.16 -9.80
C SER A 41 -2.40 9.15 -9.40
N SER A 42 -1.60 9.97 -10.09
CA SER A 42 -0.20 10.20 -9.76
C SER A 42 -0.01 10.78 -8.35
N ALA A 43 -1.00 11.56 -7.86
CA ALA A 43 -1.01 12.08 -6.50
C ALA A 43 -1.11 10.95 -5.46
N ASP A 44 -1.97 9.95 -5.70
CA ASP A 44 -2.13 8.79 -4.82
C ASP A 44 -0.88 7.91 -4.83
N ALA A 45 -0.31 7.66 -6.01
CA ALA A 45 0.95 6.93 -6.14
C ALA A 45 2.09 7.62 -5.37
N ALA A 46 2.20 8.96 -5.47
CA ALA A 46 3.21 9.74 -4.75
C ALA A 46 3.01 9.69 -3.23
N PHE A 47 1.77 9.79 -2.75
CA PHE A 47 1.44 9.68 -1.33
C PHE A 47 1.85 8.30 -0.76
N LEU A 48 1.48 7.22 -1.43
CA LEU A 48 1.83 5.85 -1.01
C LEU A 48 3.33 5.59 -1.07
N THR A 49 4.01 6.10 -2.08
CA THR A 49 5.49 6.01 -2.20
C THR A 49 6.17 6.70 -1.02
N LYS A 50 5.69 7.89 -0.62
CA LYS A 50 6.22 8.61 0.54
C LYS A 50 6.05 7.81 1.84
N ARG A 51 4.92 7.12 2.01
CA ARG A 51 4.67 6.25 3.18
C ARG A 51 5.57 5.01 3.16
N ARG A 52 5.71 4.34 2.01
CA ARG A 52 6.64 3.23 1.81
C ARG A 52 8.08 3.62 2.20
N ASN A 53 8.56 4.77 1.75
CA ASN A 53 9.93 5.22 2.02
C ASN A 53 10.20 5.49 3.51
N ARG A 54 9.17 5.83 4.30
CA ARG A 54 9.29 5.98 5.76
C ARG A 54 9.60 4.66 6.48
N LEU A 55 9.39 3.51 5.83
CA LEU A 55 9.71 2.20 6.40
C LEU A 55 11.16 1.76 6.13
N LEU A 56 11.88 2.53 5.31
CA LEU A 56 13.27 2.26 4.91
C LEU A 56 14.27 3.20 5.61
N VAL A 57 13.78 4.13 6.44
CA VAL A 57 14.56 5.06 7.28
C VAL A 57 14.45 4.63 8.73
#